data_AF-A0A918PRH6-F1
#
_entry.id   AF-A0A918PRH6-F1
#
_cell.length_a   1.000
_cell.length_b   1.000
_cell.length_c   1.000
_cell.angle_alpha   90.00
_cell.angle_beta   90.00
_cell.angle_gamma   90.00
#
_symmetry.space_group_name_H-M   'P 1'
#
loop_
_entity.id
_entity.type
_entity.pdbx_description
1 polymer ?
#
loop_
_entity_poly.entity_id
_entity_poly.type
_entity_poly.pdbx_seq_one_letter_code
_entity_poly.pdbx_strand_id
1 'polypeptide(L)'
;MVTGFEPLDLLEGILMAVTQLERGRFEVENQYVRAVRRQGNTEAQDAVRTVFRVTDRAWRGLGTLPAGGLELTEAYERFDAAHRFDVGGLRPAEDPECIAGAVLTGARLPTDCTAYGTRCTPRRPLGAPMVSAEGTCAAFHAAGRTKEASLP
;
A
#
# COMPACT_ATOMS: atom_id res chain seq x y z
N MET A 1 3.71 -15.87 1.89
CA MET A 1 2.87 -16.07 3.09
C MET A 1 1.64 -15.20 3.01
N VAL A 2 0.46 -15.76 3.30
CA VAL A 2 -0.76 -14.98 3.59
C VAL A 2 -1.01 -15.05 5.09
N THR A 3 -1.14 -13.91 5.76
CA THR A 3 -1.26 -13.81 7.23
C THR A 3 -2.49 -13.02 7.63
N GLY A 4 -2.92 -13.19 8.89
CA GLY A 4 -3.85 -12.27 9.54
C GLY A 4 -3.17 -10.99 10.02
N PHE A 5 -3.88 -10.25 10.86
CA PHE A 5 -3.46 -8.95 11.40
C PHE A 5 -3.24 -8.98 12.92
N GLU A 6 -3.55 -10.09 13.60
CA GLU A 6 -3.24 -10.21 15.02
C GLU A 6 -1.73 -10.35 15.24
N PRO A 7 -1.18 -9.90 16.38
CA PRO A 7 0.25 -10.00 16.64
C PRO A 7 0.81 -11.43 16.47
N LEU A 8 0.05 -12.44 16.89
CA LEU A 8 0.44 -13.84 16.74
C LEU A 8 0.40 -14.32 15.27
N ASP A 9 -0.53 -13.82 14.46
CA ASP A 9 -0.57 -14.16 13.03
C ASP A 9 0.69 -13.65 12.32
N LEU A 10 1.11 -12.43 12.67
CA LEU A 10 2.29 -11.81 12.09
C LEU A 10 3.56 -12.57 12.50
N LEU A 11 3.69 -12.91 13.80
CA LEU A 11 4.84 -13.67 14.31
C LEU A 11 4.94 -15.06 13.67
N GLU A 12 3.82 -15.78 13.59
CA GLU A 12 3.78 -17.09 12.94
C GLU A 12 4.10 -16.98 11.44
N GLY A 13 3.53 -15.99 10.74
CA GLY A 13 3.82 -15.75 9.33
C GLY A 13 5.30 -15.44 9.05
N ILE A 14 5.94 -14.65 9.91
CA ILE A 14 7.39 -14.38 9.83
C ILE A 14 8.18 -15.67 10.05
N LEU A 15 7.85 -16.45 11.08
CA LEU A 15 8.52 -17.73 11.35
C LEU A 15 8.41 -18.70 10.17
N MET A 16 7.21 -18.83 9.58
CA MET A 16 6.98 -19.67 8.40
C MET A 16 7.81 -19.19 7.20
N ALA A 17 7.85 -17.89 6.93
CA ALA A 17 8.65 -17.30 5.85
C ALA A 17 10.16 -17.57 6.03
N VAL A 18 10.69 -17.31 7.23
CA VAL A 18 12.11 -17.58 7.55
C VAL A 18 12.43 -19.07 7.42
N THR A 19 11.57 -19.95 7.95
CA THR A 19 11.74 -21.40 7.83
C THR A 19 11.78 -21.87 6.38
N GLN A 20 10.94 -21.30 5.50
CA GLN A 20 10.99 -21.61 4.08
C GLN A 20 12.32 -21.17 3.45
N LEU A 21 12.78 -19.95 3.74
CA LEU A 21 14.05 -19.42 3.23
C LEU A 21 15.24 -20.28 3.66
N GLU A 22 15.32 -20.65 4.93
CA GLU A 22 16.39 -21.50 5.48
C GLU A 22 16.41 -22.90 4.85
N ARG A 23 15.25 -23.39 4.40
CA ARG A 23 15.09 -24.69 3.74
C ARG A 23 15.17 -24.61 2.22
N GLY A 24 15.40 -23.42 1.65
CA GLY A 24 15.39 -23.21 0.19
C GLY A 24 14.04 -23.49 -0.48
N ARG A 25 12.93 -23.33 0.25
CA ARG A 25 11.56 -23.45 -0.28
C ARG A 25 11.00 -22.08 -0.66
N PHE A 26 10.20 -22.04 -1.72
CA PHE A 26 9.65 -20.81 -2.28
C PHE A 26 8.15 -20.98 -2.60
N GLU A 27 7.38 -21.36 -1.59
CA GLU A 27 5.96 -21.71 -1.72
C GLU A 27 5.04 -20.66 -1.11
N VAL A 28 3.84 -20.53 -1.67
CA VAL A 28 2.78 -19.71 -1.09
C VAL A 28 2.01 -20.55 -0.08
N GLU A 29 2.26 -20.28 1.21
CA GLU A 29 1.49 -20.86 2.31
C GLU A 29 0.49 -19.84 2.88
N ASN A 30 -0.62 -20.36 3.40
CA ASN A 30 -1.70 -19.58 3.98
C ASN A 30 -1.79 -19.84 5.49
N GLN A 31 -1.30 -18.91 6.29
CA GLN A 31 -1.46 -18.93 7.75
C GLN A 31 -2.88 -18.48 8.14
N TYR A 32 -3.51 -17.63 7.33
CA TYR A 32 -4.81 -17.02 7.61
C TYR A 32 -6.02 -17.87 7.19
N VAL A 33 -5.95 -19.20 7.38
CA VAL A 33 -6.94 -20.18 6.90
C VAL A 33 -8.37 -19.94 7.40
N ARG A 34 -8.52 -19.25 8.54
CA ARG A 34 -9.83 -18.90 9.12
C ARG A 34 -10.61 -17.87 8.30
N ALA A 35 -9.93 -17.08 7.46
CA ALA A 35 -10.54 -16.02 6.66
C ALA A 35 -10.26 -16.17 5.16
N VAL A 36 -9.11 -16.72 4.78
CA VAL A 36 -8.68 -16.80 3.38
C VAL A 36 -8.83 -18.22 2.86
N ARG A 37 -9.64 -18.39 1.81
CA ARG A 37 -9.77 -19.64 1.06
C ARG A 37 -8.84 -19.64 -0.16
N ARG A 38 -8.42 -20.81 -0.63
CA ARG A 38 -7.48 -20.94 -1.77
C ARG A 38 -8.00 -20.29 -3.05
N GLN A 39 -9.30 -20.37 -3.28
CA GLN A 39 -10.02 -19.77 -4.41
C GLN A 39 -10.40 -18.29 -4.17
N GLY A 40 -10.19 -17.77 -2.96
CA GLY A 40 -10.66 -16.45 -2.55
C GLY A 40 -12.19 -16.37 -2.50
N ASN A 41 -12.70 -15.16 -2.68
CA ASN A 41 -14.12 -14.90 -2.86
C ASN A 41 -14.41 -14.79 -4.38
N THR A 42 -15.07 -15.80 -4.95
CA THR A 42 -15.34 -15.87 -6.40
C THR A 42 -16.36 -14.82 -6.83
N GLU A 43 -17.42 -14.61 -6.05
CA GLU A 43 -18.44 -13.60 -6.33
C GLU A 43 -17.84 -12.19 -6.41
N ALA A 44 -16.93 -11.86 -5.50
CA ALA A 44 -16.22 -10.57 -5.51
C ALA A 44 -15.28 -10.45 -6.73
N GLN A 45 -14.60 -11.53 -7.11
CA GLN A 45 -13.74 -11.55 -8.31
C GLN A 45 -14.56 -11.32 -9.58
N ASP A 46 -15.73 -11.97 -9.70
CA ASP A 46 -16.60 -11.84 -10.86
C ASP A 46 -17.22 -10.45 -10.95
N ALA A 47 -17.62 -9.86 -9.82
CA ALA A 47 -18.07 -8.48 -9.75
C ALA A 47 -16.98 -7.50 -10.21
N VAL A 48 -15.74 -7.65 -9.72
CA VAL A 48 -14.61 -6.81 -10.14
C VAL A 48 -14.34 -6.97 -11.64
N ARG A 49 -14.34 -8.19 -12.17
CA ARG A 49 -14.12 -8.45 -13.62
C ARG A 49 -15.24 -7.91 -14.50
N THR A 50 -16.46 -7.84 -13.99
CA THR A 50 -17.60 -7.28 -14.73
C THR A 50 -17.47 -5.76 -14.87
N VAL A 51 -17.07 -5.08 -13.79
CA VAL A 51 -17.04 -3.61 -13.72
C VAL A 51 -15.72 -3.02 -14.20
N PHE A 52 -14.61 -3.73 -14.00
CA PHE A 52 -13.27 -3.23 -14.24
C PHE A 52 -12.47 -4.09 -15.23
N ARG A 53 -11.57 -3.43 -15.97
CA ARG A 53 -10.50 -4.06 -16.77
C ARG A 53 -9.13 -3.65 -16.22
N VAL A 54 -8.15 -4.53 -16.42
CA VAL A 54 -6.77 -4.31 -16.01
C VAL A 54 -6.11 -3.30 -16.96
N THR A 55 -5.36 -2.36 -16.39
CA THR A 55 -4.68 -1.30 -17.14
C THR A 55 -3.36 -0.91 -16.48
N ASP A 56 -2.57 -0.11 -17.17
CA ASP A 56 -1.34 0.46 -16.64
C ASP A 56 -1.68 1.62 -15.72
N ARG A 57 -0.95 1.76 -14.61
CA ARG A 57 -1.24 2.84 -13.65
C ARG A 57 0.02 3.36 -12.99
N ALA A 58 0.07 4.67 -12.79
CA ALA A 58 1.10 5.30 -11.97
C ALA A 58 0.89 4.98 -10.48
N TRP A 59 1.93 4.44 -9.85
CA TRP A 59 2.04 4.22 -8.41
C TRP A 59 3.06 5.18 -7.83
N ARG A 60 2.71 5.82 -6.71
CA ARG A 60 3.58 6.79 -6.04
C ARG A 60 4.89 6.13 -5.65
N GLY A 61 6.02 6.67 -6.11
CA GLY A 61 7.36 6.14 -5.86
C GLY A 61 7.83 5.01 -6.77
N LEU A 62 6.93 4.44 -7.58
CA LEU A 62 7.25 3.34 -8.52
C LEU A 62 7.07 3.73 -9.99
N GLY A 63 6.42 4.86 -10.27
CA GLY A 63 6.09 5.26 -11.63
C GLY A 63 4.95 4.43 -12.20
N THR A 64 4.83 4.37 -13.53
CA THR A 64 3.79 3.57 -14.19
C THR A 64 4.14 2.08 -14.13
N LEU A 65 3.28 1.31 -13.47
CA LEU A 65 3.37 -0.14 -13.40
C LEU A 65 2.47 -0.77 -14.49
N PRO A 66 3.03 -1.65 -15.34
CA PRO A 66 2.24 -2.40 -16.30
C PRO A 66 1.20 -3.28 -15.60
N ALA A 67 -0.04 -3.31 -16.11
CA ALA A 67 -1.14 -4.06 -15.51
C ALA A 67 -1.34 -3.79 -13.99
N GLY A 68 -0.89 -2.62 -13.51
CA GLY A 68 -0.84 -2.25 -12.10
C GLY A 68 -2.10 -1.56 -11.59
N GLY A 69 -3.14 -1.41 -12.41
CA GLY A 69 -4.37 -0.75 -12.01
C GLY A 69 -5.63 -1.34 -12.64
N LEU A 70 -6.75 -0.75 -12.23
CA LEU A 70 -8.09 -1.07 -12.73
C LEU A 70 -8.72 0.22 -13.28
N GLU A 71 -9.41 0.09 -14.39
CA GLU A 71 -10.25 1.14 -14.99
C GLU A 71 -11.63 0.57 -15.31
N LEU A 72 -12.65 1.42 -15.41
CA LEU A 72 -14.00 0.98 -15.72
C LEU A 72 -14.06 0.38 -17.13
N THR A 73 -14.87 -0.66 -17.30
CA THR A 73 -15.17 -1.19 -18.63
C THR A 73 -16.09 -0.24 -19.40
N GLU A 74 -16.15 -0.38 -20.72
CA GLU A 74 -17.00 0.45 -21.60
C GLU A 74 -18.47 0.45 -21.15
N ALA A 75 -18.99 -0.70 -20.71
CA ALA A 75 -20.36 -0.83 -20.19
C ALA A 75 -20.63 0.06 -18.95
N TYR A 76 -19.58 0.46 -18.22
CA TYR A 76 -19.65 1.30 -17.03
C TYR A 76 -19.01 2.69 -17.23
N GLU A 77 -18.60 3.06 -18.44
CA GLU A 77 -17.91 4.33 -18.75
C GLU A 77 -18.72 5.56 -18.32
N ARG A 78 -20.06 5.49 -18.35
CA ARG A 78 -20.95 6.57 -17.88
C ARG A 78 -20.71 7.00 -16.42
N PHE A 79 -20.06 6.15 -15.62
CA PHE A 79 -19.70 6.39 -14.22
C PHE A 79 -18.25 6.86 -14.05
N ASP A 80 -17.43 6.88 -15.10
CA ASP A 80 -16.05 7.31 -15.04
C ASP A 80 -15.94 8.84 -15.04
N ALA A 81 -15.48 9.40 -13.91
CA ALA A 81 -15.27 10.83 -13.77
C ALA A 81 -14.19 11.39 -14.72
N ALA A 82 -13.20 10.58 -15.10
CA ALA A 82 -12.17 10.98 -16.06
C ALA A 82 -12.77 11.28 -17.43
N HIS A 83 -13.70 10.43 -17.89
CA HIS A 83 -14.43 10.64 -19.14
C HIS A 83 -15.47 11.76 -19.02
N ARG A 84 -16.13 11.86 -17.86
CA ARG A 84 -17.26 12.79 -17.67
C ARG A 84 -16.84 14.25 -17.46
N PHE A 85 -15.63 14.49 -16.94
CA PHE A 85 -15.18 15.82 -16.53
C PHE A 85 -13.83 16.25 -17.13
N ASP A 86 -13.28 15.49 -18.07
CA ASP A 86 -12.00 15.79 -18.75
C ASP A 86 -10.84 16.15 -17.79
N VAL A 87 -10.65 15.31 -16.77
CA VAL A 87 -9.62 15.56 -15.73
C VAL A 87 -8.23 15.01 -16.09
N GLY A 88 -8.03 14.54 -17.33
CA GLY A 88 -6.80 13.86 -17.75
C GLY A 88 -5.54 14.72 -17.67
N GLY A 89 -5.67 16.05 -17.70
CA GLY A 89 -4.55 16.99 -17.59
C GLY A 89 -4.07 17.27 -16.16
N LEU A 90 -4.80 16.82 -15.13
CA LEU A 90 -4.45 17.09 -13.75
C LEU A 90 -3.16 16.36 -13.35
N ARG A 91 -2.15 17.13 -12.94
CA ARG A 91 -0.90 16.59 -12.41
C ARG A 91 -0.84 16.85 -10.91
N PRO A 92 -0.79 15.80 -10.07
CA PRO A 92 -0.58 15.98 -8.65
C PRO A 92 0.82 16.55 -8.42
N ALA A 93 0.90 17.65 -7.66
CA ALA A 93 2.17 18.17 -7.16
C ALA A 93 2.45 17.53 -5.79
N GLU A 94 3.61 16.87 -5.66
CA GLU A 94 4.10 16.40 -4.37
C GLU A 94 5.03 17.43 -3.76
N ASP A 95 5.03 17.54 -2.43
CA ASP A 95 6.00 18.39 -1.73
C ASP A 95 7.41 17.82 -1.97
N PRO A 96 8.37 18.63 -2.46
CA PRO A 96 9.69 18.14 -2.87
C PRO A 96 10.52 17.58 -1.70
N GLU A 97 10.17 17.91 -0.45
CA GLU A 97 10.83 17.32 0.72
C GLU A 97 10.25 15.95 1.10
N CYS A 98 9.05 15.63 0.62
CA CYS A 98 8.39 14.39 0.98
C CYS A 98 9.04 13.18 0.31
N ILE A 99 9.67 12.32 1.11
CA ILE A 99 10.22 11.03 0.63
C ILE A 99 9.19 9.90 0.59
N ALA A 100 7.90 10.21 0.35
CA ALA A 100 6.81 9.22 0.39
C ALA A 100 7.09 7.99 -0.48
N GLY A 101 7.66 8.19 -1.67
CA GLY A 101 8.02 7.08 -2.55
C GLY A 101 8.99 6.09 -1.91
N ALA A 102 10.05 6.57 -1.23
CA ALA A 102 11.03 5.71 -0.57
C ALA A 102 10.46 4.99 0.67
N VAL A 103 9.49 5.62 1.35
CA VAL A 103 8.79 4.98 2.48
C VAL A 103 7.84 3.88 1.97
N LEU A 104 7.08 4.15 0.91
CA LEU A 104 6.12 3.20 0.33
C LEU A 104 6.79 1.98 -0.28
N THR A 105 8.03 2.10 -0.78
CA THR A 105 8.82 0.98 -1.29
C THR A 105 9.63 0.25 -0.21
N GLY A 106 9.55 0.69 1.05
CA GLY A 106 10.30 0.10 2.16
C GLY A 106 11.81 0.40 2.13
N ALA A 107 12.27 1.32 1.27
CA ALA A 107 13.68 1.70 1.16
C ALA A 107 14.15 2.65 2.28
N ARG A 108 13.22 3.37 2.91
CA ARG A 108 13.45 4.30 4.03
C ARG A 108 12.33 4.21 5.05
N LEU A 109 12.65 4.49 6.31
CA LEU A 109 11.65 4.64 7.36
C LEU A 109 11.12 6.09 7.40
N PRO A 110 9.93 6.33 7.96
CA PRO A 110 9.46 7.70 8.22
C PRO A 110 10.46 8.54 9.02
N THR A 111 11.20 7.93 9.94
CA THR A 111 12.26 8.57 10.72
C THR A 111 13.46 9.00 9.90
N ASP A 112 13.64 8.52 8.67
CA ASP A 112 14.70 9.02 7.78
C ASP A 112 14.31 10.35 7.11
N CYS A 113 13.03 10.71 7.12
CA CYS A 113 12.51 11.95 6.55
C CYS A 113 12.84 13.17 7.43
N THR A 114 13.34 14.25 6.85
CA THR A 114 13.64 15.50 7.58
C THR A 114 12.39 16.22 8.08
N ALA A 115 11.28 16.10 7.35
CA ALA A 115 10.01 16.75 7.70
C ALA A 115 9.18 15.97 8.74
N TYR A 116 9.45 14.67 8.92
CA TYR A 116 8.60 13.80 9.73
C TYR A 116 8.59 14.22 11.21
N GLY A 117 7.38 14.36 11.78
CA GLY A 117 7.18 14.74 13.18
C GLY A 117 7.47 16.22 13.49
N THR A 118 7.93 16.99 12.51
CA THR A 118 8.20 18.44 12.63
C THR A 118 7.24 19.24 11.77
N ARG A 119 7.56 19.43 10.49
CA ARG A 119 6.72 20.15 9.52
C ARG A 119 5.64 19.27 8.90
N CYS A 120 5.87 17.96 8.85
CA CYS A 120 4.91 16.95 8.42
C CYS A 120 4.34 16.24 9.65
N THR A 121 3.08 16.52 9.96
CA THR A 121 2.32 15.92 11.08
C THR A 121 0.92 15.54 10.62
N PRO A 122 0.14 14.75 11.38
CA PRO A 122 -1.25 14.45 11.01
C PRO A 122 -2.11 15.71 10.82
N ARG A 123 -1.82 16.80 11.55
CA ARG A 123 -2.53 18.09 11.42
C ARG A 123 -2.06 18.92 10.22
N ARG A 124 -0.81 18.74 9.78
CA ARG A 124 -0.21 19.43 8.64
C ARG A 124 0.60 18.42 7.81
N PRO A 125 -0.07 17.56 7.04
CA PRO A 125 0.61 16.52 6.28
C PRO A 125 1.23 17.09 5.02
N LEU A 126 2.47 16.69 4.70
CA LEU A 126 3.15 17.06 3.45
C LEU A 126 2.99 16.00 2.35
N GLY A 127 2.58 14.77 2.69
CA GLY A 127 2.41 13.70 1.72
C GLY A 127 1.43 12.63 2.16
N ALA A 128 0.97 11.83 1.20
CA ALA A 128 -0.08 10.84 1.39
C ALA A 128 0.15 9.86 2.55
N PRO A 129 1.38 9.37 2.83
CA PRO A 129 1.62 8.47 3.97
C PRO A 129 1.38 9.08 5.36
N MET A 130 1.25 10.42 5.48
CA MET A 130 0.88 11.09 6.74
C MET A 130 -0.63 11.41 6.81
N VAL A 131 -1.32 11.41 5.66
CA VAL A 131 -2.78 11.66 5.57
C VAL A 131 -3.58 10.39 5.82
N SER A 132 -3.13 9.26 5.25
CA SER A 132 -3.87 8.01 5.26
C SER A 132 -3.85 7.35 6.64
N ALA A 133 -4.99 6.79 7.06
CA ALA A 133 -5.07 5.95 8.25
C ALA A 133 -4.20 4.68 8.15
N GLU A 134 -3.95 4.21 6.93
CA GLU A 134 -3.06 3.09 6.62
C GLU A 134 -1.62 3.54 6.30
N GLY A 135 -1.36 4.85 6.34
CA GLY A 135 -0.08 5.42 5.96
C GLY A 135 1.01 5.14 6.99
N THR A 136 2.16 4.63 6.56
CA THR A 136 3.29 4.28 7.44
C THR A 136 3.77 5.47 8.28
N CYS A 137 3.79 6.69 7.73
CA CYS A 137 4.18 7.87 8.49
C CYS A 137 3.17 8.20 9.59
N ALA A 138 1.86 8.16 9.28
CA ALA A 138 0.82 8.36 10.28
C ALA A 138 0.87 7.30 11.39
N ALA A 139 1.08 6.03 11.03
CA ALA A 139 1.21 4.93 11.98
C ALA A 139 2.44 5.09 12.90
N PHE A 140 3.61 5.45 12.35
CA PHE A 140 4.80 5.74 13.14
C PHE A 140 4.55 6.89 14.13
N HIS A 141 3.88 7.94 13.67
CA HIS A 141 3.60 9.12 14.49
C HIS A 141 2.61 8.78 15.62
N ALA A 142 1.55 8.02 15.31
CA ALA A 142 0.57 7.57 16.30
C ALA A 142 1.21 6.65 17.37
N ALA A 143 2.17 5.83 16.96
CA ALA A 143 2.95 4.98 17.86
C ALA A 143 4.06 5.75 18.62
N GLY A 144 4.16 7.07 18.48
CA GLY A 144 5.15 7.90 19.17
C GLY A 144 6.59 7.67 18.72
N ARG A 145 6.83 7.11 17.53
CA ARG A 145 8.19 6.87 17.02
C ARG A 145 8.82 8.18 16.55
N THR A 146 9.98 8.53 17.11
CA THR A 146 10.75 9.74 16.78
C THR A 146 12.14 9.38 16.25
N LYS A 147 12.83 10.35 15.63
CA LYS A 147 14.22 10.19 15.15
C LYS A 147 15.21 9.80 16.25
N GLU A 148 14.99 10.26 17.48
CA GLU A 148 15.87 9.96 18.62
C GLU A 148 15.59 8.57 19.22
N ALA A 149 14.44 7.98 18.91
CA ALA A 149 14.01 6.68 19.42
C ALA A 149 14.32 5.50 18.48
N SER A 150 15.06 5.72 17.38
CA SER A 150 15.62 4.61 16.61
C SER A 150 16.66 3.91 17.50
N LEU A 151 16.35 2.67 17.88
CA LEU A 151 17.13 1.82 18.80
C LEU A 151 18.64 1.82 18.51
N PRO A 152 19.49 1.64 19.55
CA PRO A 152 20.94 1.49 19.41
C PRO A 152 21.35 0.34 18.49
#